data_AF-A0A9C8GHR4-F1
#
_entry.id   AF-A0A9C8GHR4-F1
#
_cell.length_a   1.000
_cell.length_b   1.000
_cell.length_c   1.000
_cell.angle_alpha   90.00
_cell.angle_beta   90.00
_cell.angle_gamma   90.00
#
_symmetry.space_group_name_H-M   'P 1'
#
loop_
_entity.id
_entity.type
_entity.pdbx_description
1 polymer ?
#
loop_
_entity_poly.entity_id
_entity_poly.type
_entity_poly.pdbx_seq_one_letter_code
_entity_poly.pdbx_strand_id
1 'polypeptide(L)' 'MFQWRVILLATLAVVLLLGGLITLILPDLYEGPLIFQIDDRHSLRALDVLAGFLLILGCAVAWSAGALWQREIHAP' A
#
# COMPACT_ATOMS: atom_id res chain seq x y z
N MET A 1 -20.95 14.37 -12.76
CA MET A 1 -21.05 12.93 -13.04
C MET A 1 -20.17 12.18 -12.06
N PHE A 2 -20.65 11.11 -11.44
CA PHE A 2 -19.82 10.33 -10.51
C PHE A 2 -18.71 9.62 -11.30
N GLN A 3 -17.46 9.99 -11.04
CA GLN A 3 -16.28 9.33 -11.61
C GLN A 3 -16.00 8.04 -10.84
N TRP A 4 -16.86 7.04 -11.03
CA TRP A 4 -16.78 5.75 -10.35
C TRP A 4 -15.40 5.10 -10.44
N ARG A 5 -14.68 5.28 -11.56
CA ARG A 5 -13.31 4.78 -11.73
C ARG A 5 -12.33 5.39 -10.72
N VAL A 6 -12.39 6.71 -10.51
CA VAL A 6 -11.55 7.41 -9.52
C VAL A 6 -11.89 6.95 -8.11
N ILE A 7 -13.17 6.81 -7.79
CA ILE A 7 -13.63 6.38 -6.46
C ILE A 7 -13.17 4.96 -6.14
N LEU A 8 -13.28 4.04 -7.11
CA LEU A 8 -12.83 2.67 -6.94
C LEU A 8 -11.31 2.59 -6.75
N LEU A 9 -10.54 3.34 -7.53
CA LEU A 9 -9.08 3.41 -7.39
C LEU A 9 -8.67 4.01 -6.04
N ALA A 10 -9.31 5.09 -5.60
CA ALA A 10 -9.05 5.70 -4.30
C ALA A 10 -9.39 4.75 -3.15
N THR A 11 -10.53 4.06 -3.22
CA THR A 11 -10.92 3.05 -2.23
C THR A 11 -9.91 1.90 -2.19
N LEU A 12 -9.50 1.40 -3.35
CA LEU A 12 -8.50 0.33 -3.45
C LEU A 12 -7.16 0.77 -2.84
N ALA A 13 -6.71 2.00 -3.12
CA ALA A 13 -5.49 2.54 -2.53
C ALA A 13 -5.56 2.56 -1.00
N VAL A 14 -6.68 3.01 -0.43
CA VAL A 14 -6.89 3.01 1.03
C VAL A 14 -6.84 1.59 1.60
N VAL A 15 -7.50 0.62 0.98
CA VAL A 15 -7.48 -0.77 1.44
C VAL A 15 -6.06 -1.35 1.41
N LEU A 16 -5.31 -1.11 0.34
CA LEU A 16 -3.91 -1.56 0.23
C LEU A 16 -3.02 -0.93 1.30
N LEU A 17 -3.18 0.38 1.55
CA LEU A 17 -2.40 1.10 2.56
C LEU A 17 -2.73 0.59 3.97
N LEU A 18 -4.02 0.43 4.29
CA LEU A 18 -4.45 -0.13 5.57
C LEU A 18 -3.96 -1.56 5.75
N GLY A 19 -4.06 -2.40 4.73
CA GLY A 19 -3.52 -3.76 4.76
C GLY A 19 -2.02 -3.79 5.03
N GLY A 20 -1.26 -2.91 4.37
CA GLY A 20 0.17 -2.77 4.61
C GLY A 20 0.48 -2.34 6.05
N LEU A 21 -0.22 -1.34 6.58
CA LEU A 21 -0.04 -0.87 7.97
C LEU A 21 -0.42 -1.92 9.01
N ILE A 22 -1.53 -2.65 8.79
CA ILE A 22 -1.95 -3.76 9.66
C ILE A 22 -0.89 -4.86 9.66
N THR A 23 -0.29 -5.13 8.50
CA THR A 23 0.77 -6.13 8.40
C THR A 23 2.03 -5.69 9.16
N LEU A 24 2.34 -4.40 9.13
CA LEU A 24 3.53 -3.83 9.80
C LEU A 24 3.39 -3.73 11.34
N ILE A 25 2.18 -3.64 11.86
CA ILE A 25 1.93 -3.56 13.32
C ILE A 25 1.74 -4.94 13.96
N LEU A 26 1.79 -6.02 13.17
CA LEU A 26 1.57 -7.38 13.64
C LEU A 26 2.75 -7.81 14.55
N PRO A 27 2.48 -8.42 15.71
CA PRO A 27 3.56 -8.79 16.63
C PRO A 27 4.42 -9.94 16.09
N ASP A 28 5.67 -10.02 16.57
CA ASP A 28 6.73 -10.94 16.14
C ASP A 28 6.33 -12.40 15.96
N LEU A 29 5.33 -12.87 16.71
CA LEU A 29 4.83 -14.25 16.59
C LEU A 29 4.23 -14.55 15.21
N TYR A 30 3.77 -13.52 14.49
CA TYR A 30 3.04 -13.64 13.23
C TYR A 30 3.82 -13.12 12.01
N GLU A 31 4.96 -12.44 12.20
CA GLU A 31 5.75 -11.81 11.13
C GLU A 31 6.32 -12.79 10.09
N GLY A 32 6.25 -14.09 10.37
CA GLY A 32 6.65 -15.15 9.47
C GLY A 32 8.16 -15.40 9.44
N PRO A 33 8.67 -16.07 8.40
CA PRO A 33 10.08 -16.41 8.32
C PRO A 33 10.97 -15.17 8.20
N LEU A 34 12.14 -15.24 8.83
CA LEU A 34 13.22 -14.27 8.68
C LEU A 34 13.73 -14.31 7.24
N ILE A 35 13.66 -13.18 6.54
CA ILE A 35 14.20 -13.04 5.18
C ILE A 35 15.63 -12.51 5.25
N PHE A 36 15.85 -11.47 6.05
CA PHE A 36 17.15 -10.81 6.14
C PHE A 36 17.37 -10.24 7.54
N GLN A 37 18.56 -10.43 8.09
CA GLN A 37 18.95 -9.82 9.36
C GLN A 37 19.93 -8.69 9.07
N ILE A 38 19.53 -7.46 9.39
CA ILE A 38 20.36 -6.27 9.19
C ILE A 38 21.37 -6.17 10.34
N ASP A 39 20.90 -6.36 11.58
CA ASP A 39 21.70 -6.34 12.80
C ASP A 39 20.96 -7.11 13.93
N ASP A 40 21.56 -7.23 15.11
CA ASP A 40 21.00 -7.96 16.27
C ASP A 40 19.63 -7.44 16.74
N ARG A 41 19.27 -6.21 16.36
CA ARG A 41 17.97 -5.58 16.71
C ARG A 41 17.06 -5.32 15.51
N HIS A 42 17.52 -5.56 14.29
CA HIS A 42 16.78 -5.23 13.08
C HIS A 42 16.76 -6.43 12.13
N SER A 43 15.59 -7.05 12.05
CA SER A 43 15.29 -8.11 11.10
C SER A 43 14.21 -7.66 10.13
N LEU A 44 14.37 -8.01 8.86
CA LEU A 44 13.31 -7.98 7.86
C LEU A 44 12.72 -9.38 7.76
N ARG A 45 11.42 -9.47 8.04
CA ARG A 45 10.64 -10.69 7.95
C ARG A 45 9.68 -10.64 6.78
N ALA A 46 9.09 -11.78 6.46
CA ALA A 46 8.22 -11.92 5.29
C ALA A 46 7.06 -10.93 5.29
N LEU A 47 6.45 -10.69 6.45
CA LEU A 47 5.38 -9.71 6.58
C LEU A 47 5.85 -8.27 6.36
N ASP A 48 7.09 -7.91 6.73
CA ASP A 48 7.62 -6.56 6.46
C ASP A 48 7.75 -6.29 4.96
N VAL A 49 8.23 -7.30 4.21
CA VAL A 49 8.36 -7.21 2.76
C VAL A 49 6.97 -7.10 2.11
N LEU A 50 6.01 -7.90 2.58
CA LEU A 50 4.62 -7.82 2.12
C LEU A 50 4.00 -6.46 2.45
N ALA A 51 4.21 -5.95 3.66
CA ALA A 51 3.73 -4.64 4.10
C ALA A 51 4.31 -3.54 3.20
N GLY A 52 5.62 -3.54 2.99
CA GLY A 52 6.29 -2.60 2.10
C GLY A 52 5.73 -2.65 0.68
N PHE A 53 5.52 -3.86 0.13
CA PHE A 53 4.91 -4.04 -1.18
C PHE A 53 3.49 -3.46 -1.26
N LEU A 54 2.64 -3.77 -0.27
CA LEU A 54 1.26 -3.24 -0.20
C LEU A 54 1.24 -1.71 -0.12
N LEU A 55 2.14 -1.12 0.67
CA LEU A 55 2.24 0.33 0.81
C LEU A 55 2.68 1.00 -0.49
N ILE A 56 3.71 0.47 -1.16
CA ILE A 56 4.19 0.99 -2.44
C ILE A 56 3.08 0.90 -3.50
N LEU A 57 2.39 -0.24 -3.58
CA LEU A 57 1.30 -0.43 -4.53
C LEU A 57 0.12 0.51 -4.22
N GLY A 58 -0.27 0.65 -2.95
CA GLY A 58 -1.31 1.58 -2.52
C GLY A 58 -1.01 3.03 -2.90
N CYS A 59 0.23 3.49 -2.69
CA CYS A 59 0.69 4.81 -3.11
C CYS A 59 0.63 4.98 -4.64
N ALA A 60 1.09 3.99 -5.40
CA ALA A 60 1.04 4.04 -6.87
C ALA A 60 -0.41 4.13 -7.38
N VAL A 61 -1.33 3.36 -6.79
CA VAL A 61 -2.76 3.41 -7.11
C VAL A 61 -3.35 4.77 -6.74
N ALA A 62 -3.02 5.33 -5.57
CA ALA A 62 -3.47 6.66 -5.16
C ALA A 62 -3.03 7.75 -6.16
N TRP A 63 -1.77 7.74 -6.58
CA TRP A 63 -1.28 8.66 -7.61
C TRP A 63 -1.98 8.46 -8.94
N SER A 64 -2.23 7.22 -9.35
CA SER A 64 -2.96 6.94 -10.58
C SER A 64 -4.38 7.51 -10.54
N ALA A 65 -5.08 7.39 -9.39
CA ALA A 65 -6.41 7.96 -9.19
C ALA A 65 -6.39 9.49 -9.30
N GLY A 66 -5.40 10.13 -8.68
CA GLY A 66 -5.21 11.59 -8.74
C GLY A 66 -4.91 12.09 -10.15
N ALA A 67 -3.99 11.44 -10.86
CA ALA A 67 -3.65 11.78 -12.25
C ALA A 67 -4.85 11.60 -13.17
N LEU A 68 -5.63 10.53 -12.98
CA LEU A 68 -6.83 10.25 -13.76
C LEU A 68 -7.91 11.31 -13.52
N TRP A 69 -8.13 11.69 -12.26
CA TRP A 69 -9.08 12.73 -11.89
C TRP A 69 -8.70 14.10 -12.47
N GLN A 70 -7.42 14.48 -12.39
CA GLN A 70 -6.91 15.71 -13.02
C GLN A 70 -7.16 15.72 -14.53
N ARG A 71 -6.92 14.59 -15.20
CA ARG A 71 -7.17 14.48 -16.65
C ARG A 71 -8.65 14.65 -16.99
N GLU A 72 -9.56 14.11 -16.20
CA GLU A 72 -11.00 14.23 -16.47
C GLU A 72 -11.54 15.63 -16.13
N ILE A 73 -10.92 16.37 -15.23
CA ILE A 73 -11.29 17.77 -14.92
C ILE A 73 -10.73 18.75 -15.96
N HIS A 74 -9.52 18.50 -16.46
CA HIS A 74 -8.85 19.36 -17.43
C HIS A 74 -9.02 18.91 -18.89
N ALA A 75 -9.84 17.89 -19.13
CA ALA A 75 -10.25 17.53 -20.48
C ALA A 75 -11.17 18.64 -21.04
N PRO A 76 -10.84 19.24 -22.21
CA PRO A 76 -11.68 20.24 -22.86
C PRO A 76 -13.03 19.66 -23.33
#